data_AF-A0A8T5NKZ9-F1
#
_entry.id   AF-A0A8T5NKZ9-F1
#
_cell.length_a   1.000
_cell.length_b   1.000
_cell.length_c   1.000
_cell.angle_alpha   90.00
_cell.angle_beta   90.00
_cell.angle_gamma   90.00
#
_symmetry.space_group_name_H-M   'P 1'
#
loop_
_entity.id
_entity.type
_entity.pdbx_description
1 polymer ?
#
loop_
_entity_poly.entity_id
_entity_poly.type
_entity_poly.pdbx_seq_one_letter_code
_entity_poly.pdbx_strand_id
1 'polypeptide(L)' 'MARGNYEKSQSCDIFIPLLTESFKKSDWTDQEIGLAIAADKFIIPLQVDFPPYGFIGKIQ' A
#
# COMPACT_ATOMS: atom_id res chain seq x y z
N MET A 1 -13.43 2.12 -14.53
CA MET A 1 -12.04 2.53 -14.81
C MET A 1 -11.18 2.14 -13.62
N ALA A 2 -10.83 0.85 -13.48
CA ALA A 2 -10.00 0.35 -12.38
C ALA A 2 -8.94 -0.68 -12.83
N ARG A 3 -9.03 -1.21 -14.06
CA ARG A 3 -8.17 -2.32 -14.56
C ARG A 3 -6.67 -2.05 -14.50
N GLY A 4 -6.21 -0.81 -14.65
CA GLY A 4 -4.77 -0.48 -14.70
C GLY A 4 -4.02 -0.69 -13.39
N ASN A 5 -4.67 -0.54 -12.23
CA ASN A 5 -4.00 -0.68 -10.93
C ASN A 5 -3.97 -2.14 -10.45
N TYR A 6 -4.91 -2.97 -10.88
CA TYR A 6 -4.89 -4.42 -10.62
C TYR A 6 -3.72 -5.13 -11.33
N GLU A 7 -3.43 -4.75 -12.58
CA GLU A 7 -2.35 -5.37 -13.36
C GLU A 7 -0.97 -5.06 -12.76
N LYS A 8 -0.75 -3.83 -12.26
CA LYS A 8 0.51 -3.43 -11.63
C LYS A 8 0.83 -4.19 -10.34
N SER A 9 -0.19 -4.48 -9.52
CA SER A 9 0.02 -5.22 -8.27
C SER A 9 0.39 -6.69 -8.56
N GLN A 10 -0.20 -7.30 -9.60
CA GLN A 10 0.16 -8.67 -9.98
C GLN A 10 1.59 -8.79 -10.51
N SER A 11 2.11 -7.80 -11.23
CA SER A 11 3.47 -7.83 -11.78
C SER A 11 4.59 -7.52 -10.79
N CYS A 12 4.27 -7.19 -9.54
CA CYS A 12 5.24 -6.74 -8.54
C CYS A 12 5.49 -7.81 -7.47
N ASP A 13 6.75 -8.02 -7.08
CA ASP A 13 7.14 -8.96 -6.02
C ASP A 13 7.12 -8.30 -4.62
N ILE A 14 7.46 -7.01 -4.54
CA ILE A 14 7.61 -6.26 -3.28
C ILE A 14 6.88 -4.92 -3.37
N PHE A 15 5.95 -4.67 -2.46
CA PHE A 15 5.19 -3.43 -2.40
C PHE A 15 5.71 -2.54 -1.25
N ILE A 16 6.19 -1.34 -1.58
CA ILE A 16 6.82 -0.41 -0.62
C ILE A 16 5.97 0.86 -0.51
N PRO A 17 4.98 0.92 0.41
CA PRO A 17 4.23 2.14 0.64
C PRO A 17 5.08 3.16 1.41
N LEU A 18 5.19 4.36 0.85
CA LEU A 18 5.84 5.51 1.49
C LEU A 18 4.80 6.27 2.33
N LEU A 19 4.88 6.12 3.64
CA LEU A 19 3.92 6.70 4.58
C LEU A 19 4.23 8.18 4.77
N THR A 20 3.60 8.98 3.92
CA THR A 20 3.60 10.44 3.98
C THR A 20 2.22 10.96 4.42
N GLU A 21 2.10 12.21 4.84
CA GLU A 21 0.78 12.81 5.08
C GLU A 21 -0.13 12.75 3.85
N SER A 22 0.44 12.97 2.66
CA SER A 22 -0.27 12.89 1.38
C SER A 22 -0.75 11.47 1.08
N PHE A 23 -0.01 10.46 1.55
CA PHE A 23 -0.43 9.07 1.46
C PHE A 23 -1.76 8.84 2.20
N LYS A 24 -1.90 9.36 3.42
CA LYS A 24 -3.13 9.19 4.22
C LYS A 24 -4.33 9.95 3.64
N LYS A 25 -4.08 11.08 2.97
CA LYS A 25 -5.09 11.96 2.35
C LYS A 25 -5.61 11.42 1.00
N SER A 26 -4.97 10.41 0.42
CA SER A 26 -5.39 9.83 -0.85
C SER A 26 -6.53 8.84 -0.67
N ASP A 27 -7.56 8.96 -1.53
CA ASP A 27 -8.69 8.02 -1.58
C ASP A 27 -8.30 6.66 -2.20
N TRP A 28 -7.09 6.54 -2.76
CA TRP A 28 -6.64 5.40 -3.55
C TRP A 28 -5.60 4.52 -2.84
N THR A 29 -4.71 5.12 -2.04
CA THR A 29 -3.55 4.43 -1.44
C THR A 29 -3.98 3.30 -0.50
N ASP A 30 -5.04 3.52 0.30
CA ASP A 30 -5.60 2.51 1.18
C ASP A 30 -6.16 1.30 0.37
N GLN A 31 -6.69 1.54 -0.84
CA GLN A 31 -7.17 0.47 -1.73
C GLN A 31 -6.00 -0.32 -2.35
N GLU A 32 -4.92 0.36 -2.77
CA GLU A 32 -3.73 -0.33 -3.32
C GLU A 32 -3.04 -1.21 -2.28
N ILE A 33 -2.95 -0.75 -1.02
CA ILE A 33 -2.47 -1.57 0.09
C ILE A 33 -3.36 -2.79 0.27
N GLY A 34 -4.68 -2.60 0.27
CA GLY A 34 -5.64 -3.70 0.42
C GLY A 34 -5.46 -4.76 -0.68
N LEU A 35 -5.23 -4.34 -1.91
CA LEU A 35 -4.93 -5.24 -3.03
C LEU A 35 -3.60 -5.98 -2.86
N ALA A 36 -2.55 -5.28 -2.43
CA ALA A 36 -1.25 -5.91 -2.18
C ALA A 36 -1.31 -6.96 -1.05
N ILE A 37 -2.07 -6.67 0.02
CA ILE A 37 -2.30 -7.62 1.11
C ILE A 37 -3.11 -8.82 0.61
N ALA A 38 -4.20 -8.59 -0.12
CA ALA A 38 -5.05 -9.66 -0.66
C ALA A 38 -4.30 -10.55 -1.66
N ALA A 39 -3.30 -10.00 -2.33
CA ALA A 39 -2.42 -10.71 -3.25
C ALA A 39 -1.17 -11.31 -2.58
N ASP A 40 -1.12 -11.36 -1.24
CA ASP A 40 -0.02 -11.92 -0.43
C ASP A 40 1.37 -11.39 -0.82
N LYS A 41 1.44 -10.08 -1.13
CA LYS A 41 2.69 -9.44 -1.51
C LYS A 41 3.58 -9.19 -0.31
N PHE A 42 4.90 -9.21 -0.53
CA PHE A 42 5.84 -8.79 0.50
C PHE A 42 5.79 -7.26 0.66
N ILE A 43 5.32 -6.79 1.80
CA ILE A 43 5.09 -5.36 2.05
C ILE A 43 6.15 -4.83 3.01
N ILE A 44 6.85 -3.77 2.59
CA ILE A 44 7.83 -3.06 3.43
C ILE A 44 7.37 -1.61 3.57
N PRO A 45 6.66 -1.25 4.65
CA PRO A 45 6.25 0.13 4.84
C PRO A 45 7.43 1.01 5.24
N LEU A 46 7.56 2.16 4.58
CA LEU A 46 8.59 3.14 4.89
C LEU A 46 7.94 4.38 5.49
N GLN A 47 8.15 4.59 6.79
CA GLN A 47 7.71 5.81 7.46
C GLN A 47 8.56 7.00 7.02
N VAL A 48 7.93 8.03 6.45
CA VAL A 48 8.60 9.28 6.05
C VAL A 48 8.23 10.40 7.02
N ASP A 49 6.96 10.80 7.05
CA ASP A 49 6.46 11.85 7.96
C ASP A 49 5.10 11.49 8.60
N PHE A 50 4.54 10.31 8.27
CA PHE A 50 3.29 9.81 8.86
C PHE A 50 3.47 8.39 9.43
N PRO A 51 3.00 8.12 10.67
CA PRO A 51 3.18 6.80 11.28
C PRO A 51 2.36 5.70 10.57
N PRO A 52 2.81 4.44 10.62
CA PRO A 52 2.04 3.27 10.21
C PRO A 52 0.61 3.26 10.79
N TYR A 53 -0.36 2.87 9.96
CA TYR A 53 -1.77 2.83 10.35
C TYR A 53 -2.52 1.70 9.63
N GLY A 54 -3.77 1.47 10.04
CA GLY A 54 -4.63 0.48 9.41
C GLY A 54 -4.02 -0.92 9.45
N PHE A 55 -4.03 -1.61 8.30
CA PHE A 55 -3.40 -2.93 8.18
C PHE A 55 -1.87 -2.88 8.26
N ILE A 56 -1.25 -1.80 7.79
CA ILE A 56 0.22 -1.64 7.86
C ILE A 56 0.69 -1.58 9.30
N GLY A 57 -0.06 -0.90 10.17
CA GLY A 57 0.26 -0.83 11.61
C GLY A 57 0.21 -2.17 12.35
N LYS A 58 -0.34 -3.24 11.73
CA LYS A 58 -0.39 -4.60 12.30
C LYS A 58 0.72 -5.52 11.78
N ILE A 59 1.37 -5.14 10.68
CA ILE A 59 2.44 -5.92 10.03
C ILE A 59 3.80 -5.67 10.70
N GLN A 60 3.92 -4.59 11.48
CA GLN A 60 5.15 -4.19 12.17
C GLN A 60 5.35 -4.88 13.52
#